data_AF-A0A0L0DRY9-F1
#
_entry.id   AF-A0A0L0DRY9-F1
#
_cell.length_a   1.000
_cell.length_b   1.000
_cell.length_c   1.000
_cell.angle_alpha   90.00
_cell.angle_beta   90.00
_cell.angle_gamma   90.00
#
_symmetry.space_group_name_H-M   'P 1'
#
loop_
_entity.id
_entity.type
_entity.pdbx_description
1 polymer ?
#
loop_
_entity_poly.entity_id
_entity_poly.type
_entity_poly.pdbx_seq_one_letter_code
_entity_poly.pdbx_strand_id
1 'polypeptide(L)' 'MDAVVDFATEYYADAKRLVNKCEKPDTRELKKVFVATGIGFAALGAIGFVCKLVFIPINNIIVGS' A
#
# COMPACT_ATOMS: atom_id res chain seq x y z
N MET A 1 6.52 -36.57 0.86
CA MET A 1 5.87 -35.26 1.10
C MET A 1 6.03 -34.82 2.55
N ASP A 2 6.18 -35.76 3.48
CA ASP A 2 6.22 -35.51 4.93
C ASP A 2 7.38 -34.63 5.39
N ALA A 3 8.57 -34.76 4.79
CA ALA A 3 9.72 -33.90 5.10
C ALA A 3 9.51 -32.41 4.76
N VAL A 4 8.71 -32.11 3.73
CA VAL A 4 8.39 -30.72 3.35
C VAL A 4 7.36 -30.13 4.31
N VAL A 5 6.42 -30.95 4.78
CA VAL A 5 5.40 -30.55 5.77
C VAL A 5 6.04 -30.28 7.13
N ASP A 6 7.00 -31.11 7.54
CA ASP A 6 7.74 -30.95 8.79
C ASP A 6 8.56 -29.65 8.78
N PHE A 7 9.31 -29.41 7.70
CA PHE A 7 10.05 -28.16 7.50
C PHE A 7 9.14 -26.91 7.52
N ALA A 8 8.00 -26.96 6.84
CA ALA A 8 7.06 -25.84 6.81
C ALA A 8 6.47 -25.53 8.19
N THR A 9 6.22 -26.57 9.00
CA THR A 9 5.68 -26.43 10.35
C THR A 9 6.71 -25.82 11.30
N GLU A 10 7.96 -26.24 11.21
CA GLU A 10 9.07 -25.67 11.99
C GLU A 10 9.33 -24.21 11.61
N TYR A 11 9.34 -23.89 10.32
CA TYR A 11 9.48 -22.52 9.82
C TYR A 11 8.35 -21.61 10.31
N TYR A 12 7.10 -22.09 10.30
CA TYR A 12 5.96 -21.33 10.80
C TYR A 12 6.06 -21.07 12.31
N ALA A 13 6.52 -22.05 13.08
CA ALA A 13 6.74 -21.92 14.51
C ALA A 13 7.79 -20.84 14.83
N ASP A 14 8.89 -20.80 14.07
CA ASP A 14 9.93 -19.78 14.25
C ASP A 14 9.52 -18.40 13.73
N ALA A 15 8.79 -18.31 12.61
CA ALA A 15 8.20 -17.06 12.14
C ALA A 15 7.24 -16.45 13.17
N LYS A 16 6.42 -17.28 13.82
CA LYS A 16 5.52 -16.84 14.89
C LYS A 16 6.29 -16.32 16.11
N ARG A 17 7.38 -16.99 16.51
CA ARG A 17 8.26 -16.53 17.59
C ARG A 17 8.86 -15.17 17.29
N LEU A 18 9.31 -14.96 16.05
CA LEU A 18 9.85 -13.67 15.59
C LEU A 18 8.79 -12.56 15.69
N VAL A 19 7.62 -12.76 15.09
CA VAL A 19 6.54 -11.75 15.08
C VAL A 19 6.04 -11.40 16.49
N ASN A 20 6.09 -12.35 17.42
CA ASN A 20 5.75 -12.11 18.83
C ASN A 20 6.84 -11.35 19.59
N LYS A 21 8.10 -11.42 19.14
CA LYS A 21 9.24 -10.69 19.73
C LYS A 21 9.35 -9.26 19.19
N CYS A 22 8.84 -9.00 18.00
CA CYS A 22 8.82 -7.67 17.39
C CYS A 22 7.93 -6.70 18.20
N GLU A 23 8.40 -5.47 18.37
CA GLU A 23 7.61 -4.40 18.96
C GLU A 23 6.53 -3.96 17.96
N LYS A 24 5.26 -4.18 18.33
CA LYS A 24 4.13 -3.85 17.46
C LYS A 24 3.89 -2.34 17.55
N PRO A 25 3.62 -1.68 16.41
CA PRO A 25 3.36 -0.24 16.42
C PRO A 25 2.11 0.06 17.25
N ASP A 26 2.22 1.07 18.12
CA ASP A 26 1.09 1.54 18.92
C ASP A 26 0.03 2.23 18.03
N THR A 27 -1.21 2.24 18.50
CA THR A 27 -2.34 2.89 17.82
C THR A 27 -2.09 4.36 17.49
N ARG A 28 -1.29 5.09 18.29
CA ARG A 28 -0.94 6.49 18.02
C ARG A 28 0.02 6.63 16.85
N GLU A 29 1.03 5.77 16.79
CA GLU A 29 2.02 5.75 15.70
C GLU A 29 1.37 5.33 14.38
N LEU A 30 0.50 4.31 14.43
CA LEU A 30 -0.31 3.92 13.27
C LEU A 30 -1.15 5.09 12.76
N LYS A 31 -1.87 5.80 13.63
CA LYS A 31 -2.69 6.96 13.23
C LYS A 31 -1.86 8.04 12.53
N LYS A 32 -0.65 8.35 13.01
CA LYS A 32 0.24 9.33 12.35
C LYS A 32 0.61 8.89 10.93
N VAL A 33 1.02 7.62 10.77
CA VAL A 33 1.38 7.05 9.46
C VAL A 33 0.19 7.02 8.52
N PHE A 34 -0.99 6.62 9.00
CA PHE A 34 -2.22 6.61 8.20
C PHE A 34 -2.62 8.00 7.73
N VAL A 35 -2.53 9.02 8.60
CA VAL A 35 -2.84 10.41 8.24
C VAL A 35 -1.84 10.94 7.20
N ALA A 36 -0.54 10.74 7.42
CA ALA A 36 0.48 11.18 6.48
C ALA A 36 0.32 10.52 5.10
N THR A 37 0.10 9.20 5.08
CA THR A 37 -0.14 8.44 3.84
C THR A 37 -1.44 8.86 3.16
N GLY A 38 -2.50 9.10 3.93
CA GLY A 38 -3.81 9.53 3.41
C GLY A 38 -3.74 10.88 2.70
N ILE A 39 -2.98 11.84 3.25
CA ILE A 39 -2.75 13.14 2.61
C ILE A 39 -1.99 12.96 1.29
N GLY A 40 -0.93 12.14 1.28
CA GLY A 40 -0.18 11.84 0.06
C GLY A 40 -1.04 11.20 -1.02
N PHE A 41 -1.88 10.22 -0.66
CA PHE A 41 -2.81 9.57 -1.58
C PHE A 41 -3.84 10.56 -2.15
N ALA A 42 -4.40 11.42 -1.30
CA ALA A 42 -5.35 12.45 -1.73
C ALA A 42 -4.70 13.45 -2.70
N ALA A 43 -3.45 13.88 -2.43
CA ALA A 43 -2.72 14.79 -3.31
C ALA A 43 -2.43 14.16 -4.68
N LEU A 44 -1.94 12.92 -4.71
CA LEU A 44 -1.68 12.18 -5.96
C LEU A 44 -2.97 11.96 -6.76
N GLY A 45 -4.07 11.61 -6.08
CA GLY A 45 -5.39 11.45 -6.70
C GLY A 45 -5.92 12.75 -7.29
N ALA A 46 -5.80 13.86 -6.57
CA ALA A 46 -6.24 15.17 -7.03
C ALA A 46 -5.45 15.63 -8.27
N ILE A 47 -4.11 15.49 -8.26
CA ILE A 47 -3.27 15.83 -9.40
C ILE A 47 -3.66 15.01 -10.63
N GLY A 48 -3.80 13.69 -10.48
CA GLY A 48 -4.23 12.81 -11.58
C GLY A 48 -5.59 13.17 -12.14
N PHE A 49 -6.55 13.52 -11.28
CA PHE A 49 -7.89 13.96 -11.69
C PHE A 49 -7.85 15.27 -12.48
N VAL A 50 -7.14 16.28 -11.97
CA VAL A 50 -7.00 17.59 -12.64
C VAL A 50 -6.31 17.44 -14.00
N CYS A 51 -5.19 16.70 -14.06
CA CYS A 51 -4.51 16.41 -15.31
C CYS A 51 -5.48 15.76 -16.30
N LYS A 52 -6.22 14.71 -15.89
CA LYS A 52 -7.15 14.02 -16.77
C LYS A 52 -8.29 14.94 -17.26
N LEU A 53 -8.83 15.80 -16.40
CA LEU A 53 -9.84 16.78 -16.78
C LEU A 53 -9.36 17.76 -17.85
N VAL A 54 -8.10 18.20 -17.79
CA VAL A 54 -7.52 19.13 -18.76
C VAL A 54 -7.15 18.41 -20.06
N PHE A 55 -6.61 17.18 -19.98
CA PHE A 55 -6.16 16.45 -21.16
C PHE A 55 -7.30 15.87 -22.00
N ILE A 56 -8.46 15.52 -21.43
CA ILE A 56 -9.63 15.03 -22.20
C ILE A 56 -10.09 16.02 -23.28
N PRO A 57 -10.43 17.29 -22.96
CA PRO A 57 -10.87 18.25 -23.97
C PRO A 57 -9.73 18.63 -24.92
N ILE A 58 -8.49 18.75 -24.43
CA ILE A 58 -7.33 19.05 -25.28
C ILE A 58 -7.12 17.94 -26.32
N ASN A 59 -7.16 16.68 -25.91
CA ASN A 59 -7.03 15.56 -26.84
C ASN A 59 -8.19 15.52 -27.83
N ASN A 60 -9.41 15.85 -27.41
CA ASN A 60 -10.56 15.94 -28.31
C ASN A 60 -10.43 17.08 -29.34
N ILE A 61 -9.81 18.21 -28.99
CA ILE A 61 -9.55 19.32 -29.92
C ILE A 61 -8.39 18.99 -30.89
N ILE A 62 -7.33 18.33 -30.40
CA ILE A 62 -6.15 18.01 -31.21
C ILE A 62 -6.40 16.83 -32.16
N VAL A 63 -7.10 15.79 -31.71
CA VAL A 63 -7.43 14.60 -32.51
C VAL A 63 -8.70 14.81 -33.35
N GLY A 64 -9.59 15.71 -32.90
CA GLY A 64 -10.90 15.97 -33.49
C GLY A 64 -10.97 17.27 -34.29
N SER A 65 -10.09 17.37 -35.28
CA SER A 65 -10.38 17.93 -36.61
C SER A 65 -9.84 16.95 -37.64
#